data_AF-E8R530-F1
#
_entry.id   AF-E8R530-F1
#
_cell.length_a   1.000
_cell.length_b   1.000
_cell.length_c   1.000
_cell.angle_alpha   90.00
_cell.angle_beta   90.00
_cell.angle_gamma   90.00
#
_symmetry.space_group_name_H-M   'P 1'
#
loop_
_entity.id
_entity.type
_entity.pdbx_description
1 polymer ?
#
loop_
_entity_poly.entity_id
_entity_poly.type
_entity_poly.pdbx_seq_one_letter_code
_entity_poly.pdbx_strand_id
1 'polypeptide(L)'
;MVTTLMVMVSILPGCGGSTEAEIDLQTSPEAVGLTELGEVLRLYQIQFKKPPAKVADLAPLEQMAGMVMDTIRNKTIEVIWGVDLPDLGEQPGLVESKEILAYEAKAPTEGGYVLFRDRTVKKLTAEEFNATPKAAPDHSSKD
;
A
#
# COMPACT_ATOMS: atom_id res chain seq x y z
N MET A 1 1.21 19.71 66.96
CA MET A 1 2.03 18.96 65.99
C MET A 1 1.09 18.56 64.87
N VAL A 2 0.88 19.37 63.83
CA VAL A 2 1.72 19.50 62.60
C VAL A 2 1.99 18.09 62.04
N THR A 3 1.48 17.66 60.88
CA THR A 3 1.62 18.31 59.57
C THR A 3 0.59 17.75 58.56
N THR A 4 0.00 18.65 57.77
CA THR A 4 -0.69 18.39 56.50
C THR A 4 0.20 17.65 55.51
N LEU A 5 -0.32 16.66 54.76
CA LEU A 5 0.27 16.27 53.47
C LEU A 5 -0.84 16.12 52.42
N MET A 6 -1.01 17.22 51.69
CA MET A 6 -1.70 17.34 50.40
C MET A 6 -0.85 16.62 49.34
N VAL A 7 -1.37 15.56 48.72
CA VAL A 7 -0.76 14.97 47.51
C VAL A 7 -1.71 15.15 46.34
N MET A 8 -1.50 16.32 45.74
CA MET A 8 -1.61 16.70 44.34
C MET A 8 -1.97 15.60 43.34
N VAL A 9 -3.20 15.70 42.84
CA VAL A 9 -3.67 15.10 41.58
C VAL A 9 -2.78 15.58 40.44
N SER A 10 -2.16 14.64 39.72
CA SER A 10 -1.48 14.88 38.45
C SER A 10 -2.22 14.13 37.34
N ILE A 11 -3.20 14.79 36.73
CA ILE A 11 -3.77 14.36 35.45
C ILE A 11 -2.80 14.87 34.39
N LEU A 12 -1.98 13.97 33.86
CA LEU A 12 -1.25 14.24 32.62
C LEU A 12 -2.28 14.20 31.47
N PRO A 13 -2.47 15.28 30.69
CA PRO A 13 -3.04 15.13 29.37
C PRO A 13 -2.03 14.33 28.54
N GLY A 14 -2.34 13.06 28.30
CA GLY A 14 -1.66 12.25 27.27
C GLY A 14 -1.99 12.82 25.90
N CYS A 15 -1.29 13.89 25.53
CA CYS A 15 -1.22 14.42 24.18
C CYS A 15 0.02 13.81 23.54
N GLY A 16 -0.21 12.87 22.63
CA GLY A 16 0.84 12.11 21.96
C GLY A 16 0.20 11.18 20.94
N GLY A 17 -0.61 11.78 20.06
CA GLY A 17 -1.18 11.11 18.92
C GLY A 17 -0.06 10.59 18.03
N SER A 18 0.13 9.29 18.07
CA SER A 18 0.56 8.51 16.92
C SER A 18 -0.28 7.25 17.00
N THR A 19 -1.56 7.40 16.67
CA THR A 19 -2.28 6.28 16.08
C THR A 19 -1.55 6.04 14.77
N GLU A 20 -0.51 5.20 14.82
CA GLU A 20 -0.21 4.34 13.67
C GLU A 20 -1.57 3.78 13.28
N ALA A 21 -2.08 4.25 12.14
CA ALA A 21 -3.34 3.81 11.63
C ALA A 21 -3.20 2.31 11.41
N GLU A 22 -3.63 1.52 12.39
CA GLU A 22 -3.88 0.11 12.21
C GLU A 22 -4.72 0.02 10.95
N ILE A 23 -4.15 -0.60 9.92
CA ILE A 23 -4.84 -0.80 8.67
C ILE A 23 -5.94 -1.79 9.02
N ASP A 24 -7.17 -1.27 9.17
CA ASP A 24 -8.33 -2.13 9.31
C ASP A 24 -8.63 -2.77 7.95
N LEU A 25 -7.79 -3.73 7.58
CA LEU A 25 -7.94 -4.59 6.42
C LEU A 25 -9.25 -5.38 6.46
N GLN A 26 -9.95 -5.41 7.60
CA GLN A 26 -11.20 -6.13 7.76
C GLN A 26 -12.44 -5.30 7.36
N THR A 27 -12.34 -3.97 7.21
CA THR A 27 -13.49 -3.12 6.88
C THR A 27 -13.38 -2.28 5.60
N SER A 28 -12.20 -2.17 4.96
CA SER A 28 -12.05 -1.45 3.68
C SER A 28 -11.86 -2.41 2.49
N PRO A 29 -12.85 -2.50 1.58
CA PRO A 29 -12.72 -3.25 0.33
C PRO A 29 -11.54 -2.78 -0.54
N GLU A 30 -11.20 -1.49 -0.49
CA GLU A 30 -10.10 -0.90 -1.26
C GLU A 30 -8.74 -1.39 -0.74
N ALA A 31 -8.56 -1.45 0.59
CA ALA A 31 -7.34 -1.97 1.20
C ALA A 31 -7.16 -3.47 0.92
N VAL A 32 -8.26 -4.24 0.93
CA VAL A 32 -8.26 -5.65 0.52
C VAL A 32 -7.85 -5.78 -0.95
N GLY A 33 -8.46 -5.00 -1.85
CA GLY A 33 -8.15 -5.04 -3.28
C GLY A 33 -6.70 -4.70 -3.61
N LEU A 34 -6.10 -3.74 -2.90
CA LEU A 34 -4.67 -3.42 -3.03
C LEU A 34 -3.76 -4.53 -2.48
N THR A 35 -4.17 -5.20 -1.39
CA THR A 35 -3.44 -6.34 -0.83
C THR A 35 -3.44 -7.52 -1.80
N GLU A 36 -4.62 -7.86 -2.35
CA GLU A 36 -4.77 -8.91 -3.37
C GLU A 36 -3.97 -8.57 -4.65
N LEU A 37 -3.98 -7.30 -5.07
CA LEU A 37 -3.16 -6.85 -6.19
C LEU A 37 -1.66 -7.13 -5.94
N GLY A 38 -1.15 -6.83 -4.75
CA GLY A 38 0.24 -7.13 -4.37
C GLY A 38 0.59 -8.61 -4.56
N GLU A 39 -0.31 -9.52 -4.17
CA GLU A 39 -0.10 -10.96 -4.36
C GLU A 39 -0.20 -11.40 -5.82
N VAL A 40 -1.16 -10.87 -6.58
CA VAL A 40 -1.28 -11.16 -8.01
C VAL A 40 -0.02 -10.72 -8.77
N LEU A 41 0.50 -9.53 -8.47
CA LEU A 41 1.74 -9.02 -9.09
C LEU A 41 2.94 -9.90 -8.73
N ARG A 42 3.04 -10.33 -7.47
CA ARG A 42 4.08 -11.28 -7.02
C ARG A 42 4.02 -12.59 -7.78
N LEU A 43 2.85 -13.22 -7.83
CA LEU A 43 2.66 -14.49 -8.52
C LEU A 43 2.96 -14.37 -10.01
N TYR A 44 2.57 -13.26 -10.63
CA TYR A 44 2.91 -12.97 -12.02
C TYR A 44 4.43 -12.92 -12.21
N GLN A 45 5.15 -12.15 -11.39
CA GLN A 45 6.60 -12.01 -11.51
C GLN A 45 7.33 -13.33 -11.19
N ILE A 46 6.84 -14.14 -10.24
CA ILE A 46 7.35 -15.49 -9.98
C ILE A 46 7.20 -16.39 -11.22
N GLN A 47 6.02 -16.38 -11.85
CA GLN A 47 5.67 -17.26 -12.97
C GLN A 47 6.37 -16.85 -14.27
N PHE A 48 6.40 -15.55 -14.57
CA PHE A 48 6.85 -15.02 -15.86
C PHE A 48 8.24 -14.36 -15.81
N LYS A 49 8.85 -14.25 -14.62
CA LYS A 49 10.18 -13.67 -14.39
C LYS A 49 10.32 -12.22 -14.89
N LYS A 50 9.21 -11.49 -14.94
CA LYS A 50 9.10 -10.09 -15.34
C LYS A 50 7.83 -9.47 -14.76
N PRO A 51 7.75 -8.14 -14.61
CA PRO A 51 6.53 -7.50 -14.16
C PRO A 51 5.50 -7.44 -15.29
N PRO A 52 4.19 -7.39 -14.97
CA PRO A 52 3.16 -7.16 -15.98
C PRO A 52 3.26 -5.72 -16.50
N ALA A 53 3.11 -5.54 -17.81
CA ALA A 53 3.20 -4.23 -18.46
C ALA A 53 1.83 -3.53 -18.56
N LYS A 54 0.75 -4.27 -18.32
CA LYS A 54 -0.65 -3.79 -18.38
C LYS A 54 -1.57 -4.80 -17.72
N VAL A 55 -2.79 -4.37 -17.38
CA VAL A 55 -3.84 -5.23 -16.80
C VAL A 55 -4.12 -6.50 -17.61
N ALA A 56 -4.06 -6.44 -18.95
CA ALA A 56 -4.32 -7.59 -19.81
C ALA A 56 -3.29 -8.72 -19.63
N ASP A 57 -2.09 -8.41 -19.14
CA ASP A 57 -1.07 -9.42 -18.90
C ASP A 57 -1.45 -10.31 -17.71
N LEU A 58 -2.36 -9.88 -16.83
CA LEU A 58 -2.85 -10.66 -15.69
C LEU A 58 -3.86 -11.76 -16.07
N ALA A 59 -4.30 -11.83 -17.33
CA ALA A 59 -5.26 -12.83 -17.79
C ALA A 59 -4.91 -14.30 -17.44
N PRO A 60 -3.63 -14.75 -17.47
CA PRO A 60 -3.28 -16.11 -17.04
C PRO A 60 -3.58 -16.39 -15.55
N LEU A 61 -3.74 -15.35 -14.73
CA LEU A 61 -4.07 -15.42 -13.30
C LEU A 61 -5.52 -15.00 -13.02
N GLU A 62 -6.40 -14.94 -14.03
CA GLU A 62 -7.76 -14.40 -13.91
C GLU A 62 -8.58 -15.02 -12.76
N GLN A 63 -8.40 -16.32 -12.49
CA GLN A 63 -9.08 -17.00 -11.37
C GLN A 63 -8.76 -16.37 -10.00
N MET A 64 -7.57 -15.78 -9.86
CA MET A 64 -7.11 -15.09 -8.65
C MET A 64 -7.23 -13.57 -8.78
N ALA A 65 -7.08 -13.05 -10.00
CA ALA A 65 -7.02 -11.62 -10.28
C ALA A 65 -8.39 -11.01 -10.62
N GLY A 66 -9.48 -11.79 -10.72
CA GLY A 66 -10.77 -11.31 -11.23
C GLY A 66 -11.27 -10.03 -10.56
N MET A 67 -11.30 -10.00 -9.22
CA MET A 67 -11.73 -8.82 -8.46
C MET A 67 -10.82 -7.61 -8.71
N VAL A 68 -9.50 -7.84 -8.70
CA VAL A 68 -8.48 -6.81 -8.92
C VAL A 68 -8.55 -6.24 -10.34
N MET A 69 -8.76 -7.10 -11.34
CA MET A 69 -8.90 -6.65 -12.73
C MET A 69 -10.14 -5.77 -12.91
N ASP A 70 -11.23 -6.07 -12.21
CA ASP A 70 -12.45 -5.27 -12.27
C ASP A 70 -12.27 -3.90 -11.60
N THR A 71 -11.59 -3.82 -10.45
CA THR A 71 -11.31 -2.53 -9.79
C THR A 71 -10.39 -1.63 -10.62
N ILE A 72 -9.41 -2.22 -11.33
CA ILE A 72 -8.54 -1.52 -12.28
C ILE A 72 -9.34 -1.05 -13.51
N ARG A 73 -10.18 -1.91 -14.10
CA ARG A 73 -11.01 -1.57 -15.27
C ARG A 73 -12.01 -0.46 -14.95
N ASN A 74 -12.57 -0.48 -13.75
CA ASN A 74 -13.52 0.52 -13.26
C ASN A 74 -12.83 1.81 -12.77
N LYS A 75 -11.48 1.88 -12.84
CA LYS A 75 -10.65 3.02 -12.42
C LYS A 75 -10.81 3.38 -10.94
N THR A 76 -11.13 2.42 -10.10
CA THR A 76 -11.11 2.61 -8.64
C THR A 76 -9.66 2.58 -8.12
N ILE A 77 -8.82 1.74 -8.73
CA ILE A 77 -7.39 1.61 -8.42
C ILE A 77 -6.58 1.98 -9.67
N GLU A 78 -5.60 2.86 -9.50
CA GLU A 78 -4.55 3.12 -10.49
C GLU A 78 -3.31 2.31 -10.16
N VAL A 79 -2.69 1.72 -11.19
CA VAL A 79 -1.51 0.85 -11.06
C VAL A 79 -0.40 1.37 -11.95
N ILE A 80 0.80 1.43 -11.42
CA ILE A 80 2.02 1.72 -12.16
C ILE A 80 2.58 0.39 -12.66
N TRP A 81 2.54 0.21 -13.98
CA TRP A 81 2.91 -1.05 -14.63
C TRP A 81 4.39 -1.12 -14.97
N GLY A 82 4.88 -2.34 -15.22
CA GLY A 82 6.27 -2.58 -15.61
C GLY A 82 7.28 -2.36 -14.49
N VAL A 83 6.85 -2.47 -13.22
CA VAL A 83 7.70 -2.32 -12.03
C VAL A 83 7.96 -3.68 -11.41
N ASP A 84 9.23 -4.06 -11.26
CA ASP A 84 9.67 -5.24 -10.53
C ASP A 84 9.48 -5.04 -9.03
N LEU A 85 8.90 -6.04 -8.36
CA LEU A 85 8.90 -6.12 -6.90
C LEU A 85 10.32 -6.46 -6.41
N PRO A 86 10.81 -5.80 -5.35
CA PRO A 86 12.16 -6.00 -4.81
C PRO A 86 12.31 -7.34 -4.09
N ASP A 87 11.19 -7.95 -3.68
CA ASP A 87 11.13 -9.26 -3.05
C ASP A 87 9.87 -10.03 -3.49
N LEU A 88 10.02 -11.35 -3.60
CA LEU A 88 8.97 -12.29 -4.01
C LEU A 88 8.64 -13.33 -2.92
N GLY A 89 9.14 -13.14 -1.70
CA GLY A 89 8.81 -13.97 -0.54
C GLY A 89 7.32 -13.93 -0.22
N GLU A 90 6.84 -14.85 0.62
CA GLU A 90 5.41 -14.92 0.93
C GLU A 90 4.93 -13.68 1.69
N GLN A 91 5.76 -13.15 2.59
CA GLN A 91 5.43 -11.97 3.39
C GLN A 91 5.77 -10.66 2.66
N PRO A 92 4.89 -9.65 2.67
CA PRO A 92 5.22 -8.32 2.18
C PRO A 92 6.22 -7.61 3.10
N GLY A 93 6.89 -6.57 2.60
CA GLY A 93 7.75 -5.70 3.41
C GLY A 93 9.11 -6.29 3.81
N LEU A 94 9.49 -7.47 3.30
CA LEU A 94 10.80 -8.08 3.61
C LEU A 94 11.98 -7.26 3.08
N VAL A 95 11.81 -6.63 1.92
CA VAL A 95 12.73 -5.63 1.39
C VAL A 95 11.96 -4.32 1.27
N GLU A 96 12.27 -3.38 2.17
CA GLU A 96 11.53 -2.11 2.27
C GLU A 96 11.61 -1.31 0.96
N SER A 97 10.49 -0.70 0.58
CA SER A 97 10.44 0.32 -0.45
C SER A 97 9.41 1.39 -0.12
N LYS A 98 9.78 2.64 -0.35
CA LYS A 98 8.93 3.82 -0.10
C LYS A 98 8.23 4.31 -1.37
N GLU A 99 8.32 3.55 -2.45
CA GLU A 99 7.74 3.90 -3.74
C GLU A 99 6.31 3.37 -3.84
N ILE A 100 5.35 4.23 -4.22
CA ILE A 100 3.98 3.81 -4.48
C ILE A 100 3.93 3.03 -5.80
N LEU A 101 3.30 1.85 -5.77
CA LEU A 101 3.09 0.97 -6.93
C LEU A 101 1.65 1.02 -7.44
N ALA A 102 0.67 1.13 -6.54
CA ALA A 102 -0.73 1.30 -6.89
C ALA A 102 -1.45 2.13 -5.81
N TYR A 103 -2.60 2.72 -6.15
CA TYR A 103 -3.33 3.57 -5.23
C TYR A 103 -4.80 3.71 -5.63
N GLU A 104 -5.66 4.04 -4.67
CA GLU A 104 -7.02 4.48 -4.99
C GLU A 104 -7.02 5.75 -5.85
N ALA A 105 -7.84 5.82 -6.89
CA ALA A 105 -7.85 6.97 -7.81
C ALA A 105 -8.10 8.33 -7.14
N LYS A 106 -8.77 8.36 -5.97
CA LYS A 106 -8.98 9.57 -5.18
C LYS A 106 -7.79 9.98 -4.28
N ALA A 107 -6.78 9.12 -4.12
CA ALA A 107 -5.64 9.37 -3.24
C ALA A 107 -4.91 10.70 -3.50
N PRO A 108 -4.71 11.16 -4.75
CA PRO A 108 -4.06 12.44 -5.02
C PRO A 108 -4.80 13.67 -4.45
N THR A 109 -6.13 13.59 -4.29
CA THR A 109 -6.97 14.72 -3.87
C THR A 109 -7.53 14.58 -2.47
N GLU A 110 -7.91 13.36 -2.07
CA GLU A 110 -8.60 13.08 -0.80
C GLU A 110 -7.72 12.27 0.17
N GLY A 111 -6.58 11.76 -0.28
CA GLY A 111 -5.90 10.66 0.40
C GLY A 111 -6.63 9.34 0.19
N GLY A 112 -6.03 8.25 0.65
CA GLY A 112 -6.53 6.91 0.40
C GLY A 112 -5.50 5.84 0.68
N TYR A 113 -5.90 4.60 0.45
CA TYR A 113 -4.98 3.47 0.51
C TYR A 113 -4.06 3.47 -0.72
N VAL A 114 -2.80 3.15 -0.45
CA VAL A 114 -1.74 2.96 -1.44
C VAL A 114 -1.08 1.62 -1.19
N LEU A 115 -0.70 0.95 -2.27
CA LEU A 115 0.19 -0.19 -2.28
C LEU A 115 1.60 0.32 -2.57
N PHE A 116 2.53 0.05 -1.68
CA PHE A 116 3.95 0.28 -1.89
C PHE A 116 4.59 -0.85 -2.70
N ARG A 117 5.73 -0.57 -3.31
CA ARG A 117 6.49 -1.52 -4.14
C ARG A 117 6.95 -2.75 -3.36
N ASP A 118 7.06 -2.66 -2.04
CA ASP A 118 7.35 -3.80 -1.15
C ASP A 118 6.11 -4.65 -0.80
N ARG A 119 4.98 -4.38 -1.46
CA ARG A 119 3.65 -4.98 -1.26
C ARG A 119 2.96 -4.61 0.06
N THR A 120 3.50 -3.69 0.84
CA THR A 120 2.76 -3.17 2.00
C THR A 120 1.68 -2.21 1.53
N VAL A 121 0.48 -2.33 2.09
CA VAL A 121 -0.58 -1.33 1.91
C VAL A 121 -0.45 -0.33 3.06
N LYS A 122 -0.72 0.95 2.84
CA LYS A 122 -0.90 1.96 3.91
C LYS A 122 -1.92 3.00 3.48
N LYS A 123 -2.52 3.68 4.44
CA LYS A 123 -3.36 4.85 4.16
C LYS A 123 -2.50 6.10 4.23
N LEU A 124 -2.57 6.94 3.20
CA LEU A 124 -1.92 8.25 3.16
C LEU A 124 -2.98 9.35 3.06
N THR A 125 -2.70 10.50 3.65
CA THR A 125 -3.37 11.76 3.30
C THR A 125 -3.00 12.19 1.88
N ALA A 126 -3.77 13.13 1.31
CA ALA A 126 -3.42 13.69 0.00
C ALA A 126 -2.03 14.35 0.00
N GLU A 127 -1.66 15.05 1.08
CA GLU A 127 -0.34 15.70 1.19
C GLU A 127 0.78 14.67 1.22
N GLU A 128 0.65 13.63 2.04
CA GLU A 128 1.62 12.52 2.10
C GLU A 128 1.72 11.80 0.76
N PHE A 129 0.59 11.53 0.09
CA PHE A 129 0.59 10.92 -1.24
C PHE A 129 1.40 11.73 -2.23
N ASN A 130 1.16 13.04 -2.30
CA ASN A 130 1.84 13.92 -3.24
C ASN A 130 3.34 14.10 -2.92
N ALA A 131 3.74 13.92 -1.66
CA ALA A 131 5.14 13.93 -1.24
C ALA A 131 5.85 12.57 -1.41
N THR A 132 5.09 11.48 -1.58
CA THR A 132 5.63 10.13 -1.68
C THR A 132 6.03 9.80 -3.11
N PRO A 133 7.25 9.28 -3.36
CA PRO A 133 7.67 8.92 -4.70
C PRO A 133 6.78 7.80 -5.26
N LYS A 134 6.46 7.90 -6.54
CA LYS A 134 5.85 6.81 -7.31
C LYS A 134 6.95 5.93 -7.88
N ALA A 135 6.70 4.63 -7.96
CA ALA A 135 7.61 3.70 -8.60
C ALA A 135 7.82 4.08 -10.08
N ALA A 136 9.01 3.83 -10.60
CA ALA A 136 9.32 3.99 -12.00
C ALA A 136 9.27 2.62 -12.69
N PRO A 137 8.70 2.52 -13.92
CA PRO A 137 8.80 1.30 -14.69
C PRO A 137 10.27 0.94 -14.91
N ASP A 138 10.62 -0.33 -14.71
CA ASP A 138 11.92 -0.90 -14.99
C ASP A 138 12.08 -1.07 -16.51
N HIS A 139 12.04 0.05 -17.24
CA HIS A 139 12.56 0.08 -18.60
C HIS A 139 14.04 -0.25 -18.48
N SER A 140 14.41 -1.41 -19.01
CA SER A 140 15.78 -1.74 -19.35
C SER A 140 16.40 -0.56 -20.12
N SER A 141 17.04 0.36 -19.39
CA SER A 141 18.07 1.24 -19.91
C SER A 141 19.27 0.33 -20.13
N LYS A 142 19.19 -0.46 -21.19
CA LYS A 142 20.32 -1.18 -21.77
C LYS A 142 20.57 -0.49 -23.10
N ASP A 143 21.18 0.68 -23.01
CA ASP A 143 22.05 1.18 -24.08
C ASP A 143 23.26 0.24 -24.23
#